data_AF-A0A959MGN7-F1
#
_entry.id   AF-A0A959MGN7-F1
#
_cell.length_a   1.000
_cell.length_b   1.000
_cell.length_c   1.000
_cell.angle_alpha   90.00
_cell.angle_beta   90.00
_cell.angle_gamma   90.00
#
_symmetry.space_group_name_H-M   'P 1'
#
loop_
_entity.id
_entity.type
_entity.pdbx_description
1 polymer ?
#
loop_
_entity_poly.entity_id
_entity_poly.type
_entity_poly.pdbx_seq_one_letter_code
_entity_poly.pdbx_strand_id
1 'polypeptide(L)'
;MTKKRGTQSASGDSPEDKPQRTPHPRQWQPEEDRLIRKWYSKKGSPYLETLLDRTRAAIQSRAEKLGVPGTIRPWTNKEEVFIKHNYGKRTAIEIARRLGRTEQSVRGKLHIMGLTGPASRTWTPDELKYLKKHYGKLRSQEIAEKLARSVDAVEIKAGRIGLARKNYVLNDKEKKWVVEHLGKISYLNMAKQFGVSSQVIQDIAHANGYRPKPDMRPWTEPDIEFIKKNYGKMPRKRIAEALGRTVNTVQDRACKLGLTKKRMEDRPWTKDEEKKLEALLGSKSRREIAKELLRPVSSVSSKIEMMGLGKTKKKR
;
A
#
# COMPACT_ATOMS: atom_id res chain seq x y z
N MET A 1 -7.11 59.28 -29.95
CA MET A 1 -6.52 58.33 -30.91
C MET A 1 -6.08 57.08 -30.16
N THR A 2 -6.57 55.90 -30.59
CA THR A 2 -5.90 54.56 -30.61
C THR A 2 -5.15 54.07 -29.36
N LYS A 3 -5.25 52.85 -28.82
CA LYS A 3 -5.77 51.51 -29.20
C LYS A 3 -5.64 50.67 -27.88
N LYS A 4 -6.60 49.82 -27.45
CA LYS A 4 -6.74 48.37 -27.80
C LYS A 4 -5.38 47.63 -27.78
N ARG A 5 -5.08 46.53 -27.08
CA ARG A 5 -5.72 45.23 -26.69
C ARG A 5 -4.70 44.57 -25.72
N GLY A 6 -4.95 43.58 -24.86
CA GLY A 6 -6.07 42.66 -24.62
C GLY A 6 -5.50 41.34 -24.04
N THR A 7 -6.30 40.58 -23.29
CA THR A 7 -6.17 39.12 -23.06
C THR A 7 -7.51 38.66 -22.42
N GLN A 8 -8.41 38.03 -23.17
CA GLN A 8 -8.65 36.57 -23.32
C GLN A 8 -9.15 35.82 -22.06
N SER A 9 -10.46 35.61 -22.09
CA SER A 9 -11.31 34.46 -21.72
C SER A 9 -10.77 33.25 -20.94
N ALA A 10 -11.54 32.83 -19.93
CA ALA A 10 -11.88 31.43 -19.68
C ALA A 10 -13.27 31.32 -18.98
N SER A 11 -14.16 30.56 -19.62
CA SER A 11 -15.38 29.87 -19.15
C SER A 11 -15.15 29.04 -17.87
N GLY A 12 -16.12 28.64 -17.04
CA GLY A 12 -17.58 28.54 -17.10
C GLY A 12 -18.08 27.85 -15.81
N ASP A 13 -19.36 27.46 -15.79
CA ASP A 13 -20.12 26.76 -14.74
C ASP A 13 -20.64 27.59 -13.55
N SER A 14 -21.78 28.26 -13.81
CA SER A 14 -22.78 28.60 -12.79
C SER A 14 -23.44 27.31 -12.27
N PRO A 15 -23.64 27.16 -10.94
CA PRO A 15 -24.34 26.01 -10.39
C PRO A 15 -25.80 26.02 -10.80
N GLU A 16 -26.22 24.93 -11.43
CA GLU A 16 -27.58 24.64 -11.85
C GLU A 16 -28.62 24.83 -10.72
N ASP A 17 -29.73 25.43 -11.15
CA ASP A 17 -30.98 25.66 -10.46
C ASP A 17 -31.58 24.34 -9.95
N LYS A 18 -31.42 24.06 -8.65
CA LYS A 18 -32.17 22.98 -7.99
C LYS A 18 -33.60 23.47 -7.80
N PRO A 19 -34.63 22.79 -8.32
CA PRO A 19 -36.01 23.23 -8.16
C PRO A 19 -36.36 23.37 -6.67
N GLN A 20 -36.73 24.59 -6.28
CA GLN A 20 -37.13 24.91 -4.91
C GLN A 20 -38.43 24.16 -4.60
N ARG A 21 -38.38 23.23 -3.63
CA ARG A 21 -39.56 22.51 -3.14
C ARG A 21 -40.51 23.53 -2.49
N THR A 22 -41.75 23.63 -2.99
CA THR A 22 -42.76 24.52 -2.41
C THR A 22 -43.11 24.08 -0.97
N PRO A 23 -43.38 25.02 -0.03
CA PRO A 23 -43.77 24.67 1.33
C PRO A 23 -45.11 23.91 1.33
N HIS A 24 -45.08 22.64 1.70
CA HIS A 24 -46.29 21.82 1.80
C HIS A 24 -47.09 22.18 3.05
N PRO A 25 -48.43 21.97 3.05
CA PRO A 25 -49.27 22.18 4.23
C PRO A 25 -48.67 21.47 5.45
N ARG A 26 -48.62 22.15 6.60
CA ARG A 26 -48.12 21.55 7.86
C ARG A 26 -48.94 20.32 8.30
N GLN A 27 -50.17 20.18 7.80
CA GLN A 27 -51.08 19.08 8.12
C GLN A 27 -51.12 18.03 7.00
N TRP A 28 -51.27 16.77 7.42
CA TRP A 28 -51.48 15.62 6.55
C TRP A 28 -52.92 15.57 6.06
N GLN A 29 -53.10 15.41 4.75
CA GLN A 29 -54.42 15.28 4.15
C GLN A 29 -54.93 13.82 4.25
N PRO A 30 -56.26 13.60 4.32
CA PRO A 30 -56.83 12.26 4.37
C PRO A 30 -56.42 11.36 3.20
N GLU A 31 -56.23 11.91 2.00
CA GLU A 31 -55.78 11.15 0.83
C GLU A 31 -54.29 10.75 0.96
N GLU A 32 -53.44 11.60 1.56
CA GLU A 32 -52.04 11.24 1.85
C GLU A 32 -51.98 10.05 2.83
N ASP A 33 -52.81 10.07 3.88
CA ASP A 33 -52.92 8.96 4.84
C ASP A 33 -53.40 7.66 4.17
N ARG A 34 -54.38 7.77 3.27
CA ARG A 34 -54.89 6.63 2.49
C ARG A 34 -53.79 6.01 1.62
N LEU A 35 -52.98 6.84 0.96
CA LEU A 35 -51.86 6.37 0.15
C LEU A 35 -50.77 5.72 1.00
N ILE A 36 -50.45 6.29 2.17
CA ILE A 36 -49.52 5.69 3.14
C ILE A 36 -50.03 4.32 3.59
N ARG A 37 -51.30 4.20 4.03
CA ARG A 37 -51.89 2.91 4.45
C ARG A 37 -51.84 1.85 3.34
N LYS A 38 -52.04 2.27 2.09
CA LYS A 38 -52.09 1.36 0.93
C LYS A 38 -50.71 0.87 0.48
N TRP A 39 -49.71 1.73 0.47
CA TRP A 39 -48.45 1.47 -0.24
C TRP A 39 -47.21 1.38 0.65
N TYR A 40 -47.24 1.92 1.87
CA TYR A 40 -46.05 2.01 2.71
C TYR A 40 -45.44 0.63 3.03
N SER A 41 -46.26 -0.35 3.43
CA SER A 41 -45.78 -1.72 3.71
C SER A 41 -45.30 -2.49 2.48
N LYS A 42 -45.70 -2.07 1.27
CA LYS A 42 -45.41 -2.77 0.00
C LYS A 42 -44.23 -2.19 -0.77
N LYS A 43 -44.10 -0.86 -0.75
CA LYS A 43 -43.16 -0.11 -1.59
C LYS A 43 -42.24 0.83 -0.79
N GLY A 44 -42.53 1.05 0.49
CA GLY A 44 -41.72 1.86 1.39
C GLY A 44 -41.80 3.36 1.15
N SER A 45 -41.08 4.12 1.97
CA SER A 45 -41.02 5.58 1.90
C SER A 45 -40.41 6.15 0.61
N PRO A 46 -39.46 5.50 -0.12
CA PRO A 46 -38.93 6.06 -1.36
C PRO A 46 -39.97 6.18 -2.48
N TYR A 47 -40.88 5.20 -2.59
CA TYR A 47 -41.97 5.24 -3.57
C TYR A 47 -43.03 6.30 -3.21
N LEU A 48 -43.29 6.48 -1.92
CA LEU A 48 -44.26 7.49 -1.47
C LEU A 48 -43.69 8.91 -1.55
N GLU A 49 -42.37 9.09 -1.46
CA GLU A 49 -41.72 10.40 -1.67
C GLU A 49 -41.99 10.92 -3.08
N THR A 50 -41.97 10.06 -4.10
CA THR A 50 -42.27 10.47 -5.49
C THR A 50 -43.74 10.80 -5.71
N LEU A 51 -44.64 10.35 -4.83
CA LEU A 51 -46.09 10.50 -4.98
C LEU A 51 -46.67 11.63 -4.13
N LEU A 52 -46.09 11.87 -2.94
CA LEU A 52 -46.63 12.79 -1.94
C LEU A 52 -45.85 14.12 -1.86
N ASP A 53 -44.71 14.22 -2.56
CA ASP A 53 -43.72 15.32 -2.43
C ASP A 53 -43.39 15.70 -0.97
N ARG A 54 -43.44 14.66 -0.10
CA ARG A 54 -43.02 14.71 1.30
C ARG A 54 -41.68 14.01 1.44
N THR A 55 -40.85 14.49 2.37
CA THR A 55 -39.59 13.82 2.68
C THR A 55 -39.85 12.41 3.19
N ARG A 56 -38.93 11.47 2.91
CA ARG A 56 -38.99 10.09 3.43
C ARG A 56 -39.19 10.03 4.93
N ALA A 57 -38.54 10.93 5.67
CA ALA A 57 -38.64 11.02 7.13
C ALA A 57 -40.04 11.43 7.60
N ALA A 58 -40.68 12.39 6.91
CA ALA A 58 -42.05 12.79 7.22
C ALA A 58 -43.03 11.64 6.96
N ILE A 59 -42.88 10.93 5.84
CA ILE A 59 -43.70 9.77 5.48
C ILE A 59 -43.51 8.64 6.51
N GLN A 60 -42.27 8.37 6.94
CA GLN A 60 -41.96 7.40 8.00
C GLN A 60 -42.67 7.74 9.31
N SER A 61 -42.51 8.97 9.79
CA SER A 61 -43.13 9.44 11.03
C SER A 61 -44.66 9.39 10.96
N ARG A 62 -45.25 9.70 9.80
CA ARG A 62 -46.70 9.59 9.61
C ARG A 62 -47.17 8.13 9.58
N ALA A 63 -46.46 7.25 8.87
CA ALA A 63 -46.78 5.84 8.83
C ALA A 63 -46.74 5.20 10.23
N GLU A 64 -45.77 5.58 11.06
CA GLU A 64 -45.70 5.20 12.49
C GLU A 64 -46.93 5.67 13.27
N LYS A 65 -47.32 6.95 13.12
CA LYS A 65 -48.53 7.51 13.76
C LYS A 65 -49.83 6.82 13.29
N LEU A 66 -49.87 6.35 12.04
CA LEU A 66 -51.03 5.65 11.48
C LEU A 66 -51.03 4.14 11.80
N GLY A 67 -49.98 3.62 12.45
CA GLY A 67 -49.82 2.20 12.78
C GLY A 67 -49.54 1.32 11.56
N VAL A 68 -49.05 1.88 10.46
CA VAL A 68 -48.80 1.12 9.22
C VAL A 68 -47.42 0.45 9.32
N PRO A 69 -47.35 -0.89 9.28
CA PRO A 69 -46.08 -1.60 9.41
C PRO A 69 -45.16 -1.24 8.23
N GLY A 70 -43.88 -1.02 8.51
CA GLY A 70 -42.87 -0.78 7.47
C GLY A 70 -42.64 -2.00 6.58
N THR A 71 -41.78 -1.86 5.59
CA THR A 71 -41.35 -2.95 4.70
C THR A 71 -40.44 -3.98 5.41
N ILE A 72 -39.90 -3.62 6.58
CA ILE A 72 -39.01 -4.49 7.36
C ILE A 72 -39.85 -5.47 8.17
N ARG A 73 -39.72 -6.77 7.86
CA ARG A 73 -40.37 -7.85 8.61
C ARG A 73 -39.91 -7.84 10.08
N PRO A 74 -40.80 -7.63 11.07
CA PRO A 74 -40.46 -7.61 12.49
C PRO A 74 -39.96 -8.98 12.97
N TRP A 75 -39.10 -9.00 13.98
CA TRP A 75 -38.60 -10.23 14.59
C TRP A 75 -39.67 -10.84 15.49
N THR A 76 -39.90 -12.15 15.36
CA THR A 76 -40.83 -12.88 16.24
C THR A 76 -40.11 -13.54 17.40
N ASN A 77 -40.80 -13.75 18.53
CA ASN A 77 -40.25 -14.47 19.69
C ASN A 77 -39.70 -15.85 19.30
N LYS A 78 -40.35 -16.56 18.37
CA LYS A 78 -39.87 -17.87 17.86
C LYS A 78 -38.53 -17.74 17.14
N GLU A 79 -38.35 -16.71 16.31
CA GLU A 79 -37.08 -16.44 15.63
C GLU A 79 -35.98 -16.06 16.62
N GLU A 80 -36.30 -15.29 17.66
CA GLU A 80 -35.32 -14.91 18.69
C GLU A 80 -34.87 -16.10 19.54
N VAL A 81 -35.81 -16.96 19.97
CA VAL A 81 -35.51 -18.20 20.68
C VAL A 81 -34.66 -19.12 19.80
N PHE A 82 -34.99 -19.22 18.51
CA PHE A 82 -34.18 -19.99 17.56
C PHE A 82 -32.76 -19.44 17.43
N ILE A 83 -32.59 -18.12 17.34
CA ILE A 83 -31.27 -17.47 17.31
C ILE A 83 -30.49 -17.80 18.58
N LYS A 84 -31.08 -17.59 19.77
CA LYS A 84 -30.43 -17.89 21.05
C LYS A 84 -29.96 -19.35 21.13
N HIS A 85 -30.78 -20.30 20.68
CA HIS A 85 -30.47 -21.73 20.74
C HIS A 85 -29.37 -22.16 19.76
N ASN A 86 -29.25 -21.47 18.61
CA ASN A 86 -28.33 -21.82 17.53
C ASN A 86 -27.07 -20.94 17.48
N TYR A 87 -27.04 -19.84 18.22
CA TYR A 87 -25.86 -18.99 18.36
C TYR A 87 -24.67 -19.82 18.89
N GLY A 88 -23.52 -19.74 18.22
CA GLY A 88 -22.32 -20.54 18.51
C GLY A 88 -22.33 -21.97 17.95
N LYS A 89 -23.50 -22.53 17.60
CA LYS A 89 -23.62 -23.85 16.94
C LYS A 89 -23.68 -23.77 15.42
N ARG A 90 -24.18 -22.65 14.89
CA ARG A 90 -24.36 -22.39 13.46
C ARG A 90 -23.79 -21.03 13.07
N THR A 91 -23.45 -20.89 11.81
CA THR A 91 -23.06 -19.58 11.23
C THR A 91 -24.27 -18.67 11.09
N ALA A 92 -24.05 -17.35 11.06
CA ALA A 92 -25.10 -16.37 10.80
C ALA A 92 -25.82 -16.63 9.47
N ILE A 93 -25.09 -17.12 8.45
CA ILE A 93 -25.62 -17.50 7.14
C ILE A 93 -26.60 -18.68 7.25
N GLU A 94 -26.24 -19.73 8.00
CA GLU A 94 -27.09 -20.90 8.20
C GLU A 94 -28.34 -20.56 9.01
N ILE A 95 -28.21 -19.71 10.02
CA ILE A 95 -29.34 -19.18 10.79
C ILE A 95 -30.26 -18.38 9.86
N ALA A 96 -29.70 -17.49 9.03
CA ALA A 96 -30.45 -16.66 8.08
C ALA A 96 -31.24 -17.51 7.09
N ARG A 97 -30.61 -18.55 6.50
CA ARG A 97 -31.26 -19.47 5.57
C ARG A 97 -32.45 -20.17 6.20
N ARG A 98 -32.33 -20.62 7.45
CA ARG A 98 -33.42 -21.31 8.18
C ARG A 98 -34.57 -20.38 8.58
N LEU A 99 -34.28 -19.10 8.81
CA LEU A 99 -35.30 -18.11 9.17
C LEU A 99 -35.92 -17.41 7.95
N GLY A 100 -35.44 -17.70 6.74
CA GLY A 100 -35.85 -16.99 5.53
C GLY A 100 -35.54 -15.49 5.60
N ARG A 101 -34.38 -15.14 6.19
CA ARG A 101 -33.89 -13.76 6.34
C ARG A 101 -32.53 -13.60 5.68
N THR A 102 -32.08 -12.36 5.53
CA THR A 102 -30.72 -12.08 5.07
C THR A 102 -29.72 -12.23 6.21
N GLU A 103 -28.47 -12.57 5.87
CA GLU A 103 -27.37 -12.66 6.86
C GLU A 103 -27.21 -11.34 7.62
N GLN A 104 -27.27 -10.20 6.92
CA GLN A 104 -27.15 -8.87 7.52
C GLN A 104 -28.26 -8.61 8.55
N SER A 105 -29.49 -9.04 8.28
CA SER A 105 -30.60 -8.94 9.23
C SER A 105 -30.32 -9.75 10.50
N VAL A 106 -29.84 -10.98 10.36
CA VAL A 106 -29.47 -11.84 11.50
C VAL A 106 -28.31 -11.24 12.29
N ARG A 107 -27.25 -10.74 11.64
CA ARG A 107 -26.12 -10.08 12.32
C ARG A 107 -26.57 -8.85 13.11
N GLY A 108 -27.45 -8.03 12.52
CA GLY A 108 -28.06 -6.89 13.21
C GLY A 108 -28.87 -7.32 14.43
N LYS A 109 -29.64 -8.40 14.31
CA LYS A 109 -30.42 -8.94 15.44
C LYS A 109 -29.54 -9.52 16.55
N LEU A 110 -28.49 -10.27 16.19
CA LEU A 110 -27.48 -10.73 17.13
C LEU A 110 -26.86 -9.55 17.89
N HIS A 111 -26.59 -8.45 17.20
CA HIS A 111 -26.07 -7.24 17.82
C HIS A 111 -27.03 -6.64 18.85
N ILE A 112 -28.29 -6.46 18.47
CA ILE A 112 -29.35 -5.96 19.36
C ILE A 112 -29.55 -6.87 20.58
N MET A 113 -29.36 -8.18 20.43
CA MET A 113 -29.51 -9.16 21.51
C MET A 113 -28.26 -9.30 22.39
N GLY A 114 -27.20 -8.50 22.17
CA GLY A 114 -25.93 -8.63 22.89
C GLY A 114 -25.16 -9.91 22.56
N LEU A 115 -25.59 -10.64 21.53
CA LEU A 115 -24.92 -11.82 20.98
C LEU A 115 -23.86 -11.39 19.95
N THR A 116 -23.07 -10.39 20.33
CA THR A 116 -22.03 -9.71 19.54
C THR A 116 -20.64 -10.30 19.75
N GLY A 117 -20.49 -11.20 20.72
CA GLY A 117 -19.24 -11.87 20.96
C GLY A 117 -18.75 -12.57 19.69
N PRO A 118 -17.44 -12.82 19.57
CA PRO A 118 -16.99 -13.76 18.56
C PRO A 118 -17.67 -15.07 18.90
N ALA A 119 -18.73 -15.40 18.18
CA ALA A 119 -19.17 -16.77 17.97
C ALA A 119 -18.01 -17.46 17.23
N SER A 120 -16.90 -17.63 17.95
CA SER A 120 -15.78 -18.46 17.59
C SER A 120 -16.40 -19.81 17.43
N ARG A 121 -16.71 -20.18 16.18
CA ARG A 121 -16.86 -21.56 15.75
C ARG A 121 -15.86 -22.38 16.55
N THR A 122 -16.35 -23.20 17.48
CA THR A 122 -15.49 -24.00 18.35
C THR A 122 -14.55 -24.80 17.44
N TRP A 123 -13.27 -24.81 17.76
CA TRP A 123 -12.30 -25.57 16.97
C TRP A 123 -12.62 -27.05 17.11
N THR A 124 -13.04 -27.68 16.03
CA THR A 124 -13.33 -29.11 15.98
C THR A 124 -12.02 -29.92 16.08
N PRO A 125 -12.07 -31.17 16.55
CA PRO A 125 -10.90 -32.05 16.58
C PRO A 125 -10.20 -32.18 15.21
N ASP A 126 -10.97 -32.21 14.11
CA ASP A 126 -10.42 -32.30 12.75
C ASP A 126 -9.73 -31.02 12.30
N GLU A 127 -10.31 -29.85 12.59
CA GLU A 127 -9.65 -28.56 12.34
C GLU A 127 -8.35 -28.43 13.15
N LEU A 128 -8.34 -28.91 14.40
CA LEU A 128 -7.13 -28.93 15.23
C LEU A 128 -6.07 -29.88 14.67
N LYS A 129 -6.47 -31.07 14.20
CA LYS A 129 -5.58 -32.04 13.55
C LYS A 129 -4.98 -31.48 12.28
N TYR A 130 -5.81 -30.82 11.44
CA TYR A 130 -5.35 -30.15 10.24
C TYR A 130 -4.37 -29.02 10.56
N LEU A 131 -4.72 -28.16 11.51
CA LEU A 131 -3.86 -27.07 11.96
C LEU A 131 -2.50 -27.61 12.46
N LYS A 132 -2.48 -28.61 13.34
CA LYS A 132 -1.23 -29.25 13.83
C LYS A 132 -0.37 -29.83 12.72
N LYS A 133 -0.99 -30.42 11.68
CA LYS A 133 -0.27 -31.06 10.57
C LYS A 133 0.36 -30.06 9.60
N HIS A 134 -0.30 -28.92 9.38
CA HIS A 134 0.00 -27.99 8.29
C HIS A 134 0.60 -26.65 8.73
N TYR A 135 0.43 -26.25 10.00
CA TYR A 135 0.98 -24.98 10.51
C TYR A 135 2.51 -24.99 10.47
N GLY A 136 3.10 -23.96 9.83
CA GLY A 136 4.55 -23.88 9.58
C GLY A 136 5.02 -24.57 8.29
N LYS A 137 4.15 -25.32 7.59
CA LYS A 137 4.40 -25.89 6.25
C LYS A 137 3.68 -25.13 5.14
N LEU A 138 2.45 -24.69 5.42
CA LEU A 138 1.64 -23.85 4.53
C LEU A 138 1.59 -22.41 5.04
N ARG A 139 1.24 -21.46 4.17
CA ARG A 139 0.97 -20.08 4.57
C ARG A 139 -0.30 -20.03 5.41
N SER A 140 -0.35 -19.13 6.40
CA SER A 140 -1.54 -18.94 7.26
C SER A 140 -2.81 -18.70 6.43
N GLN A 141 -2.68 -18.01 5.30
CA GLN A 141 -3.77 -17.76 4.34
C GLN A 141 -4.35 -19.05 3.74
N GLU A 142 -3.51 -19.99 3.31
CA GLU A 142 -3.94 -21.25 2.70
C GLU A 142 -4.66 -22.14 3.73
N ILE A 143 -4.18 -22.12 4.98
CA ILE A 143 -4.83 -22.82 6.10
C ILE A 143 -6.19 -22.17 6.42
N ALA A 144 -6.25 -20.84 6.42
CA ALA A 144 -7.47 -20.07 6.69
C ALA A 144 -8.56 -20.37 5.66
N GLU A 145 -8.22 -20.38 4.37
CA GLU A 145 -9.11 -20.73 3.27
C GLU A 145 -9.64 -22.16 3.42
N LYS A 146 -8.75 -23.13 3.67
CA LYS A 146 -9.14 -24.54 3.82
C LYS A 146 -10.08 -24.78 5.00
N LEU A 147 -9.86 -24.07 6.11
CA LEU A 147 -10.67 -24.20 7.32
C LEU A 147 -11.92 -23.30 7.32
N ALA A 148 -12.07 -22.46 6.29
CA ALA A 148 -13.08 -21.40 6.24
C ALA A 148 -13.06 -20.54 7.52
N ARG A 149 -11.87 -20.06 7.88
CA ARG A 149 -11.62 -19.17 9.02
C ARG A 149 -10.82 -17.95 8.57
N SER A 150 -10.75 -16.91 9.39
CA SER A 150 -9.82 -15.80 9.15
C SER A 150 -8.38 -16.22 9.47
N VAL A 151 -7.42 -15.53 8.85
CA VAL A 151 -5.98 -15.68 9.15
C VAL A 151 -5.73 -15.46 10.63
N ASP A 152 -6.26 -14.38 11.20
CA ASP A 152 -6.11 -14.07 12.62
C ASP A 152 -6.62 -15.19 13.53
N ALA A 153 -7.74 -15.83 13.19
CA ALA A 153 -8.27 -16.94 13.98
C ALA A 153 -7.32 -18.15 13.96
N VAL A 154 -6.70 -18.43 12.81
CA VAL A 154 -5.71 -19.49 12.64
C VAL A 154 -4.45 -19.21 13.47
N GLU A 155 -3.93 -17.98 13.41
CA GLU A 155 -2.71 -17.59 14.13
C GLU A 155 -2.92 -17.54 15.65
N ILE A 156 -4.04 -16.96 16.11
CA ILE A 156 -4.41 -16.95 17.52
C ILE A 156 -4.56 -18.38 18.05
N LYS A 157 -5.25 -19.26 17.30
CA LYS A 157 -5.40 -20.65 17.76
C LYS A 157 -4.06 -21.37 17.80
N ALA A 158 -3.25 -21.25 16.75
CA ALA A 158 -1.94 -21.86 16.69
C ALA A 158 -1.03 -21.39 17.83
N GLY A 159 -1.08 -20.10 18.19
CA GLY A 159 -0.43 -19.56 19.39
C GLY A 159 -0.93 -20.23 20.67
N ARG A 160 -2.25 -20.29 20.88
CA ARG A 160 -2.86 -20.91 22.07
C ARG A 160 -2.55 -22.40 22.24
N ILE A 161 -2.33 -23.13 21.15
CA ILE A 161 -2.00 -24.56 21.19
C ILE A 161 -0.50 -24.85 21.01
N GLY A 162 0.35 -23.82 21.13
CA GLY A 162 1.80 -23.95 21.11
C GLY A 162 2.42 -24.32 19.76
N LEU A 163 1.67 -24.16 18.66
CA LEU A 163 2.17 -24.36 17.28
C LEU A 163 2.84 -23.12 16.70
N ALA A 164 2.53 -21.93 17.22
CA ALA A 164 3.33 -20.75 16.90
C ALA A 164 4.78 -21.03 17.30
N ARG A 165 5.73 -20.77 16.39
CA ARG A 165 7.16 -20.82 16.74
C ARG A 165 7.32 -20.00 18.03
N LYS A 166 7.92 -20.58 19.07
CA LYS A 166 8.33 -19.80 20.25
C LYS A 166 9.06 -18.59 19.70
N ASN A 167 8.55 -17.39 19.96
CA ASN A 167 9.27 -16.17 19.65
C ASN A 167 10.60 -16.28 20.39
N TYR A 168 11.66 -16.66 19.68
CA TYR A 168 13.00 -16.66 20.24
C TYR A 168 13.30 -15.21 20.60
N VAL A 169 13.38 -14.94 21.90
CA VAL A 169 13.73 -13.62 22.42
C VAL A 169 15.21 -13.66 22.71
N LEU A 170 15.97 -12.75 22.08
CA LEU A 170 17.39 -12.62 22.33
C LEU A 170 17.65 -12.38 23.81
N ASN A 171 18.58 -13.12 24.40
CA ASN A 171 19.05 -12.88 25.76
C ASN A 171 19.99 -11.65 25.80
N ASP A 172 20.36 -11.19 26.99
CA ASP A 172 21.12 -9.93 27.13
C ASP A 172 22.54 -10.01 26.53
N LYS A 173 23.16 -11.20 26.53
CA LYS A 173 24.45 -11.40 25.86
C LYS A 173 24.33 -11.25 24.34
N GLU A 174 23.26 -11.81 23.77
CA GLU A 174 23.00 -11.71 22.33
C GLU A 174 22.60 -10.30 21.91
N LYS A 175 21.79 -9.59 22.71
CA LYS A 175 21.50 -8.16 22.48
C LYS A 175 22.76 -7.32 22.48
N LYS A 176 23.67 -7.55 23.45
CA LYS A 176 24.96 -6.86 23.51
C LYS A 176 25.81 -7.15 22.26
N TRP A 177 25.86 -8.41 21.84
CA TRP A 177 26.53 -8.78 20.60
C TRP A 177 25.94 -8.07 19.38
N VAL A 178 24.60 -7.98 19.27
CA VAL A 178 23.92 -7.25 18.19
C VAL A 178 24.38 -5.79 18.18
N VAL A 179 24.41 -5.12 19.33
CA VAL A 179 24.85 -3.72 19.48
C VAL A 179 26.31 -3.54 19.03
N GLU A 180 27.23 -4.43 19.43
CA GLU A 180 28.65 -4.39 19.06
C GLU A 180 28.92 -4.59 17.55
N HIS A 181 27.95 -5.20 16.85
CA HIS A 181 28.05 -5.54 15.44
C HIS A 181 27.16 -4.66 14.53
N LEU A 182 26.48 -3.65 15.09
CA LEU A 182 25.73 -2.67 14.30
C LEU A 182 26.66 -1.97 13.31
N GLY A 183 26.26 -1.92 12.05
CA GLY A 183 27.07 -1.35 10.96
C GLY A 183 28.19 -2.24 10.43
N LYS A 184 28.49 -3.36 11.11
CA LYS A 184 29.43 -4.38 10.61
C LYS A 184 28.72 -5.55 9.92
N ILE A 185 27.56 -5.94 10.45
CA ILE A 185 26.73 -7.03 9.92
C ILE A 185 25.34 -6.49 9.57
N SER A 186 24.70 -7.04 8.55
CA SER A 186 23.32 -6.64 8.19
C SER A 186 22.31 -7.22 9.17
N TYR A 187 21.20 -6.52 9.40
CA TYR A 187 20.11 -7.01 10.24
C TYR A 187 19.58 -8.38 9.79
N LEU A 188 19.56 -8.64 8.48
CA LEU A 188 19.15 -9.92 7.92
C LEU A 188 20.08 -11.07 8.32
N ASN A 189 21.39 -10.84 8.31
CA ASN A 189 22.37 -11.86 8.66
C ASN A 189 22.39 -12.12 10.17
N MET A 190 22.31 -11.05 10.99
CA MET A 190 22.12 -11.20 12.44
C MET A 190 20.84 -11.98 12.73
N ALA A 191 19.73 -11.64 12.07
CA ALA A 191 18.45 -12.30 12.24
C ALA A 191 18.49 -13.79 11.87
N LYS A 192 19.15 -14.14 10.75
CA LYS A 192 19.38 -15.53 10.35
C LYS A 192 20.20 -16.31 11.38
N GLN A 193 21.25 -15.69 11.92
CA GLN A 193 22.12 -16.31 12.93
C GLN A 193 21.36 -16.65 14.22
N PHE A 194 20.51 -15.75 14.69
CA PHE A 194 19.73 -15.93 15.92
C PHE A 194 18.36 -16.58 15.69
N GLY A 195 17.99 -16.89 14.44
CA GLY A 195 16.68 -17.45 14.11
C GLY A 195 15.49 -16.51 14.40
N VAL A 196 15.72 -15.19 14.38
CA VAL A 196 14.71 -14.16 14.66
C VAL A 196 14.29 -13.40 13.40
N SER A 197 13.25 -12.56 13.52
CA SER A 197 12.93 -11.59 12.47
C SER A 197 13.97 -10.46 12.43
N SER A 198 14.28 -9.96 11.23
CA SER A 198 15.12 -8.76 11.05
C SER A 198 14.55 -7.52 11.73
N GLN A 199 13.24 -7.50 12.01
CA GLN A 199 12.60 -6.44 12.79
C GLN A 199 13.11 -6.41 14.23
N VAL A 200 13.34 -7.57 14.85
CA VAL A 200 13.84 -7.64 16.24
C VAL A 200 15.23 -7.00 16.35
N ILE A 201 16.09 -7.26 15.37
CA ILE A 201 17.42 -6.66 15.30
C ILE A 201 17.33 -5.15 15.05
N GLN A 202 16.41 -4.73 14.19
CA GLN A 202 16.14 -3.32 13.93
C GLN A 202 15.67 -2.60 15.19
N ASP A 203 14.77 -3.19 15.98
CA ASP A 203 14.25 -2.60 17.21
C ASP A 203 15.36 -2.44 18.27
N ILE A 204 16.27 -3.40 18.39
CA ILE A 204 17.45 -3.30 19.27
C ILE A 204 18.38 -2.17 18.81
N ALA A 205 18.69 -2.14 17.51
CA ALA A 205 19.50 -1.06 16.94
C ALA A 205 18.86 0.30 17.20
N HIS A 206 17.53 0.34 17.09
CA HIS A 206 16.74 1.53 17.26
C HIS A 206 16.71 2.03 18.71
N ALA A 207 16.54 1.12 19.67
CA ALA A 207 16.61 1.43 21.09
C ALA A 207 18.00 1.96 21.50
N ASN A 208 19.05 1.55 20.79
CA ASN A 208 20.44 2.00 21.00
C ASN A 208 20.85 3.18 20.11
N GLY A 209 19.89 3.91 19.52
CA GLY A 209 20.15 5.14 18.75
C GLY A 209 20.74 4.92 17.35
N TYR A 210 20.95 3.68 16.91
CA TYR A 210 21.48 3.39 15.57
C TYR A 210 20.35 3.40 14.52
N ARG A 211 20.26 4.50 13.75
CA ARG A 211 19.35 4.67 12.59
C ARG A 211 20.17 4.85 11.31
N PRO A 212 20.66 3.79 10.68
CA PRO A 212 21.39 3.94 9.43
C PRO A 212 20.43 4.43 8.35
N LYS A 213 20.78 5.52 7.67
CA LYS A 213 20.06 5.93 6.46
C LYS A 213 20.17 4.80 5.40
N PRO A 214 19.19 4.64 4.49
CA PRO A 214 19.18 3.54 3.51
C PRO A 214 20.44 3.42 2.65
N ASP A 215 21.08 4.56 2.36
CA ASP A 215 22.37 4.72 1.69
C ASP A 215 23.58 4.30 2.54
N MET A 216 23.49 4.39 3.86
CA MET A 216 24.54 4.02 4.83
C MET A 216 24.51 2.53 5.23
N ARG A 217 23.56 1.74 4.72
CA ARG A 217 23.50 0.29 4.97
C ARG A 217 24.72 -0.41 4.33
N PRO A 218 25.51 -1.23 5.07
CA PRO A 218 26.65 -1.97 4.53
C PRO A 218 26.28 -2.93 3.40
N TRP A 219 27.17 -3.10 2.41
CA TRP A 219 27.00 -4.07 1.32
C TRP A 219 27.42 -5.46 1.79
N THR A 220 26.51 -6.43 1.73
CA THR A 220 26.80 -7.81 2.12
C THR A 220 27.22 -8.67 0.92
N GLU A 221 27.83 -9.83 1.18
CA GLU A 221 28.24 -10.75 0.12
C GLU A 221 27.06 -11.17 -0.79
N PRO A 222 25.87 -11.52 -0.26
CA PRO A 222 24.70 -11.77 -1.10
C PRO A 222 24.26 -10.56 -1.92
N ASP A 223 24.35 -9.33 -1.38
CA ASP A 223 24.02 -8.12 -2.15
C ASP A 223 25.01 -7.94 -3.32
N ILE A 224 26.29 -8.19 -3.07
CA ILE A 224 27.37 -8.07 -4.07
C ILE A 224 27.19 -9.14 -5.16
N GLU A 225 26.92 -10.39 -4.78
CA GLU A 225 26.69 -11.48 -5.71
C GLU A 225 25.43 -11.25 -6.56
N PHE A 226 24.35 -10.78 -5.93
CA PHE A 226 23.13 -10.42 -6.63
C PHE A 226 23.37 -9.31 -7.66
N ILE A 227 24.15 -8.27 -7.30
CA ILE A 227 24.54 -7.22 -8.25
C ILE A 227 25.39 -7.82 -9.38
N LYS A 228 26.46 -8.56 -9.09
CA LYS A 228 27.34 -9.17 -10.12
C LYS A 228 26.55 -10.03 -11.10
N LYS A 229 25.59 -10.81 -10.62
CA LYS A 229 24.78 -11.72 -11.45
C LYS A 229 23.81 -10.99 -12.38
N ASN A 230 23.24 -9.88 -11.91
CA ASN A 230 22.07 -9.23 -12.54
C ASN A 230 22.39 -7.88 -13.21
N TYR A 231 23.48 -7.22 -12.86
CA TYR A 231 23.83 -5.91 -13.41
C TYR A 231 24.12 -6.02 -14.90
N GLY A 232 23.39 -5.26 -15.72
CA GLY A 232 23.43 -5.35 -17.19
C GLY A 232 22.47 -6.37 -17.80
N LYS A 233 21.90 -7.29 -17.01
CA LYS A 233 20.87 -8.26 -17.45
C LYS A 233 19.46 -7.83 -17.09
N MET A 234 19.29 -6.98 -16.08
CA MET A 234 18.00 -6.41 -15.70
C MET A 234 18.07 -4.90 -15.41
N PRO A 235 16.93 -4.18 -15.46
CA PRO A 235 16.90 -2.76 -15.17
C PRO A 235 17.40 -2.46 -13.74
N ARG A 236 18.25 -1.44 -13.60
CA ARG A 236 18.83 -1.03 -12.30
C ARG A 236 17.76 -0.73 -11.25
N LYS A 237 16.60 -0.21 -11.67
CA LYS A 237 15.44 0.01 -10.80
C LYS A 237 14.95 -1.28 -10.13
N ARG A 238 14.87 -2.39 -10.88
CA ARG A 238 14.48 -3.71 -10.33
C ARG A 238 15.52 -4.24 -9.35
N ILE A 239 16.81 -4.03 -9.63
CA ILE A 239 17.90 -4.37 -8.71
C ILE A 239 17.78 -3.56 -7.41
N ALA A 240 17.52 -2.27 -7.52
CA ALA A 240 17.34 -1.36 -6.39
C ALA A 240 16.12 -1.73 -5.52
N GLU A 241 14.98 -2.03 -6.15
CA GLU A 241 13.77 -2.54 -5.49
C GLU A 241 14.04 -3.86 -4.75
N ALA A 242 14.70 -4.82 -5.41
CA ALA A 242 15.01 -6.13 -4.82
C ALA A 242 15.95 -6.03 -3.60
N LEU A 243 16.86 -5.06 -3.59
CA LEU A 243 17.82 -4.85 -2.51
C LEU A 243 17.34 -3.85 -1.44
N GLY A 244 16.19 -3.20 -1.65
CA GLY A 244 15.68 -2.13 -0.79
C GLY A 244 16.63 -0.93 -0.71
N ARG A 245 17.22 -0.55 -1.85
CA ARG A 245 18.21 0.54 -1.98
C ARG A 245 17.80 1.52 -3.06
N THR A 246 18.52 2.64 -3.15
CA THR A 246 18.32 3.61 -4.24
C THR A 246 19.07 3.16 -5.50
N VAL A 247 18.58 3.57 -6.67
CA VAL A 247 19.25 3.27 -7.95
C VAL A 247 20.68 3.80 -7.98
N ASN A 248 20.92 4.99 -7.41
CA ASN A 248 22.24 5.61 -7.36
C ASN A 248 23.23 4.80 -6.52
N THR A 249 22.82 4.33 -5.33
CA THR A 249 23.71 3.52 -4.48
C THR A 249 24.07 2.18 -5.12
N VAL A 250 23.12 1.55 -5.84
CA VAL A 250 23.39 0.34 -6.64
C VAL A 250 24.37 0.64 -7.78
N GLN A 251 24.19 1.76 -8.48
CA GLN A 251 25.11 2.18 -9.54
C GLN A 251 26.51 2.47 -9.02
N ASP A 252 26.65 3.19 -7.92
CA ASP A 252 27.94 3.49 -7.28
C ASP A 252 28.64 2.21 -6.85
N ARG A 253 27.89 1.26 -6.28
CA ARG A 253 28.45 -0.04 -5.92
C ARG A 253 28.90 -0.83 -7.14
N ALA A 254 28.09 -0.86 -8.20
CA ALA A 254 28.46 -1.52 -9.44
C ALA A 254 29.69 -0.90 -10.10
N CYS A 255 29.85 0.43 -10.01
CA CYS A 255 31.06 1.13 -10.44
C CYS A 255 32.28 0.68 -9.64
N LYS A 256 32.19 0.64 -8.30
CA LYS A 256 33.25 0.14 -7.42
C LYS A 256 33.57 -1.35 -7.63
N LEU A 257 32.61 -2.13 -8.12
CA LEU A 257 32.78 -3.54 -8.50
C LEU A 257 33.30 -3.73 -9.95
N GLY A 258 33.54 -2.64 -10.69
CA GLY A 258 34.02 -2.70 -12.08
C GLY A 258 32.98 -3.18 -13.10
N LEU A 259 31.69 -3.19 -12.75
CA LEU A 259 30.61 -3.70 -13.60
C LEU A 259 30.06 -2.65 -14.59
N THR A 260 30.52 -1.41 -14.48
CA THR A 260 30.18 -0.32 -15.41
C THR A 260 31.27 -0.14 -16.46
N LYS A 261 30.89 0.01 -17.73
CA LYS A 261 31.82 0.43 -18.79
C LYS A 261 32.40 1.81 -18.42
N LYS A 262 33.73 1.95 -18.40
CA LYS A 262 34.38 3.27 -18.27
C LYS A 262 33.95 4.14 -19.45
N ARG A 263 33.67 5.42 -19.22
CA ARG A 263 33.35 6.32 -20.33
C ARG A 263 34.64 6.60 -21.11
N MET A 264 34.53 6.79 -22.42
CA MET A 264 35.66 7.27 -23.26
C MET A 264 36.26 8.57 -22.70
N GLU A 265 35.44 9.37 -22.03
CA GLU A 265 35.77 10.63 -21.36
C GLU A 265 36.74 10.45 -20.19
N ASP A 266 36.73 9.27 -19.55
CA ASP A 266 37.56 8.93 -18.39
C ASP A 266 38.94 8.37 -18.81
N ARG A 267 39.20 8.23 -20.13
CA ARG A 267 40.51 7.81 -20.64
C ARG A 267 41.53 8.92 -20.35
N PRO A 268 42.64 8.64 -19.63
CA PRO A 268 43.70 9.62 -19.40
C PRO A 268 44.22 10.19 -20.72
N TRP A 269 44.57 11.48 -20.74
CA TRP A 269 45.24 12.11 -21.89
C TRP A 269 46.68 11.61 -21.96
N THR A 270 47.10 11.15 -23.13
CA THR A 270 48.50 10.82 -23.39
C THR A 270 49.27 12.07 -23.84
N LYS A 271 50.59 12.10 -23.61
CA LYS A 271 51.45 13.22 -24.06
C LYS A 271 51.37 13.44 -25.57
N ASP A 272 51.17 12.38 -26.35
CA ASP A 272 51.03 12.49 -27.81
C ASP A 272 49.67 13.08 -28.22
N GLU A 273 48.59 12.75 -27.50
CA GLU A 273 47.28 13.39 -27.70
C GLU A 273 47.31 14.87 -27.30
N GLU A 274 48.04 15.23 -26.25
CA GLU A 274 48.24 16.62 -25.83
C GLU A 274 49.02 17.42 -26.88
N LYS A 275 50.13 16.86 -27.40
CA LYS A 275 50.91 17.48 -28.49
C LYS A 275 50.07 17.65 -29.76
N LYS A 276 49.26 16.64 -30.12
CA LYS A 276 48.33 16.73 -31.25
C LYS A 276 47.25 17.78 -31.00
N LEU A 277 46.71 17.86 -29.79
CA LEU A 277 45.75 18.89 -29.41
C LEU A 277 46.35 20.29 -29.58
N GLU A 278 47.56 20.53 -29.10
CA GLU A 278 48.29 21.79 -29.27
C GLU A 278 48.54 22.15 -30.74
N ALA A 279 48.98 21.19 -31.57
CA ALA A 279 49.25 21.41 -32.98
C ALA A 279 47.99 21.74 -33.80
N LEU A 280 46.82 21.22 -33.39
CA LEU A 280 45.55 21.43 -34.07
C LEU A 280 44.80 22.69 -33.58
N LEU A 281 45.21 23.25 -32.44
CA LEU A 281 44.63 24.48 -31.89
C LEU A 281 45.00 25.68 -32.77
N GLY A 282 43.99 26.26 -33.42
CA GLY A 282 44.13 27.42 -34.32
C GLY A 282 43.95 27.08 -35.80
N SER A 283 44.07 25.80 -36.19
CA SER A 283 43.86 25.34 -37.58
C SER A 283 42.53 24.60 -37.77
N LYS A 284 42.07 23.84 -36.75
CA LYS A 284 40.83 23.08 -36.81
C LYS A 284 39.83 23.51 -35.74
N SER A 285 38.54 23.32 -36.01
CA SER A 285 37.50 23.53 -35.01
C SER A 285 37.56 22.46 -33.91
N ARG A 286 37.07 22.77 -32.70
CA ARG A 286 37.02 21.81 -31.58
C ARG A 286 36.30 20.50 -31.93
N ARG A 287 35.34 20.56 -32.85
CA ARG A 287 34.57 19.39 -33.33
C ARG A 287 35.40 18.50 -34.25
N GLU A 288 36.24 19.08 -35.10
CA GLU A 288 37.15 18.34 -35.96
C GLU A 288 38.30 17.72 -35.16
N ILE A 289 38.85 18.47 -34.20
CA ILE A 289 39.85 17.97 -33.24
C ILE A 289 39.30 16.77 -32.46
N ALA A 290 38.06 16.85 -31.98
CA ALA A 290 37.39 15.75 -31.29
C ALA A 290 37.25 14.50 -32.15
N LYS A 291 36.91 14.65 -33.44
CA LYS A 291 36.81 13.55 -34.39
C LYS A 291 38.18 12.90 -34.64
N GLU A 292 39.23 13.69 -34.76
CA GLU A 292 40.58 13.22 -35.06
C GLU A 292 41.26 12.54 -33.86
N LEU A 293 41.01 13.04 -32.65
CA LEU A 293 41.50 12.42 -31.41
C LEU A 293 40.60 11.28 -30.91
N LEU A 294 39.50 10.98 -31.61
CA LEU A 294 38.49 10.01 -31.21
C LEU A 294 38.00 10.24 -29.76
N ARG A 295 37.80 11.51 -29.40
CA ARG A 295 37.35 11.95 -28.07
C ARG A 295 36.09 12.80 -28.17
N PRO A 296 35.23 12.82 -27.14
CA PRO A 296 34.09 13.73 -27.10
C PRO A 296 34.51 15.21 -27.09
N VAL A 297 33.72 16.06 -27.74
CA VAL A 297 33.98 17.52 -27.84
C VAL A 297 34.09 18.17 -26.45
N SER A 298 33.31 17.67 -25.48
CA SER A 298 33.37 18.06 -24.07
C SER A 298 34.75 17.80 -23.45
N SER A 299 35.30 16.59 -23.65
CA SER A 299 36.63 16.19 -23.16
C SER A 299 37.74 17.06 -23.75
N VAL A 300 37.66 17.37 -25.06
CA VAL A 300 38.60 18.28 -25.73
C VAL A 300 38.52 19.69 -25.15
N SER A 301 37.30 20.20 -24.93
CA SER A 301 37.07 21.55 -24.40
C SER A 301 37.60 21.69 -22.97
N SER A 302 37.30 20.74 -22.09
CA SER A 302 37.84 20.71 -20.72
C SER A 302 39.36 20.57 -20.69
N LYS A 303 39.96 19.82 -21.63
CA LYS A 303 41.42 19.71 -21.69
C LYS A 303 42.09 21.02 -22.14
N ILE A 304 41.51 21.73 -23.11
CA ILE A 304 41.97 23.06 -23.55
C ILE A 304 41.93 24.06 -22.37
N GLU A 305 40.86 24.03 -21.58
CA GLU A 305 40.71 24.87 -20.39
C GLU A 305 41.76 24.51 -19.31
N MET A 306 41.94 23.21 -19.06
CA MET A 306 42.91 22.69 -18.09
C MET A 306 44.36 22.99 -18.45
N MET A 307 44.69 23.02 -19.74
CA MET A 307 46.02 23.41 -20.26
C MET A 307 46.17 24.94 -20.40
N GLY A 308 45.13 25.73 -20.10
CA GLY A 308 45.18 27.19 -20.19
C GLY A 308 45.23 27.75 -21.61
N LEU A 309 44.99 26.93 -22.63
CA LEU A 309 45.11 27.27 -24.05
C LEU A 309 43.88 28.02 -24.61
N GLY A 310 42.86 28.25 -23.77
CA GLY A 310 41.56 28.85 -24.15
C GLY A 310 41.50 30.38 -24.20
N LYS A 311 42.58 31.11 -23.89
CA LYS A 311 42.60 32.59 -23.92
C LYS A 311 43.18 33.10 -25.24
N THR A 312 42.34 33.29 -26.26
CA THR A 312 42.73 34.06 -27.45
C THR A 312 42.94 35.53 -27.07
N LYS A 313 44.18 36.03 -27.19
CA LYS A 313 44.48 37.47 -27.16
C LYS A 313 43.60 38.17 -28.22
N LYS A 314 42.74 39.11 -27.80
CA LYS A 314 42.11 40.06 -28.73
C LYS A 314 43.23 40.81 -29.46
N LYS A 315 43.36 40.61 -30.77
CA LYS A 315 44.16 41.51 -31.62
C LYS A 315 43.50 42.91 -31.56
N ARG A 316 44.29 43.91 -31.16
CA ARG A 316 43.97 45.33 -31.33
C ARG A 316 44.02 45.68 -32.81
#